data_AF-A0AAV2GCQ8-F1
#
_entry.id   AF-A0AAV2GCQ8-F1
#
_cell.length_a   1.000
_cell.length_b   1.000
_cell.length_c   1.000
_cell.angle_alpha   90.00
_cell.angle_beta   90.00
_cell.angle_gamma   90.00
#
_symmetry.space_group_name_H-M   'P 1'
#
loop_
_entity.id
_entity.type
_entity.pdbx_description
1 polymer ?
#
loop_
_entity_poly.entity_id
_entity_poly.type
_entity_poly.pdbx_seq_one_letter_code
_entity_poly.pdbx_strand_id
1 'polypeptide(L)'
;MYERQSAQNKASLIQRIVNLKYKDGHSASEHLSDFQELVNQLTTMKLALDDEVQALLFLSSLPDSWETLVASLSNSAANGKLTMGFFKDSMLNEEARRK
;
A
#
# COMPACT_ATOMS: atom_id res chain seq x y z
N MET A 1 25.30 -16.28 -10.13
CA MET A 1 24.24 -15.76 -11.05
C MET A 1 22.88 -15.66 -10.35
N TYR A 2 22.41 -16.68 -9.64
CA TYR A 2 21.12 -16.68 -8.94
C TYR A 2 20.89 -15.51 -7.97
N GLU A 3 21.89 -15.10 -7.19
CA GLU A 3 21.75 -13.99 -6.23
C GLU A 3 21.57 -12.62 -6.89
N ARG A 4 22.30 -12.37 -8.00
CA ARG A 4 22.21 -11.09 -8.73
C ARG A 4 20.85 -10.91 -9.39
N GLN A 5 20.30 -12.00 -9.93
CA GLN A 5 18.95 -12.02 -10.50
C GLN A 5 17.89 -11.83 -9.40
N SER A 6 18.09 -12.39 -8.20
CA SER A 6 17.21 -12.17 -7.04
C SER A 6 17.23 -10.70 -6.57
N ALA A 7 18.40 -10.09 -6.44
CA ALA A 7 18.53 -8.68 -6.04
C ALA A 7 17.88 -7.72 -7.05
N GLN A 8 18.11 -7.94 -8.35
CA GLN A 8 17.50 -7.15 -9.41
C GLN A 8 15.97 -7.28 -9.43
N ASN A 9 15.43 -8.49 -9.24
CA ASN A 9 13.99 -8.72 -9.19
C ASN A 9 13.35 -8.02 -7.98
N LYS A 10 13.95 -8.15 -6.79
CA LYS A 10 13.52 -7.44 -5.57
C LYS A 10 13.52 -5.93 -5.78
N ALA A 11 14.57 -5.37 -6.36
CA ALA A 11 14.66 -3.95 -6.68
C ALA A 11 13.55 -3.50 -7.65
N SER A 12 13.26 -4.29 -8.70
CA SER A 12 12.17 -3.97 -9.63
C SER A 12 10.79 -3.98 -8.96
N LEU A 13 10.56 -4.89 -8.01
CA LEU A 13 9.28 -4.97 -7.28
C LEU A 13 9.13 -3.78 -6.33
N ILE A 14 10.18 -3.43 -5.58
CA ILE A 14 10.19 -2.21 -4.76
C ILE A 14 9.94 -0.97 -5.62
N GLN A 15 10.59 -0.87 -6.78
CA GLN A 15 10.37 0.24 -7.70
C GLN A 15 8.91 0.32 -8.17
N ARG A 16 8.28 -0.82 -8.46
CA ARG A 16 6.85 -0.87 -8.82
C ARG A 16 5.96 -0.43 -7.66
N ILE A 17 6.24 -0.85 -6.43
CA ILE A 17 5.50 -0.44 -5.23
C ILE A 17 5.60 1.08 -5.02
N VAL A 18 6.81 1.64 -5.05
CA VAL A 18 7.04 3.08 -4.82
C VAL A 18 6.38 3.95 -5.91
N ASN A 19 6.31 3.45 -7.14
CA ASN A 19 5.69 4.15 -8.26
C ASN A 19 4.19 3.81 -8.43
N LEU A 20 3.62 2.93 -7.61
CA LEU A 20 2.19 2.66 -7.63
C LEU A 20 1.47 3.91 -7.09
N LYS A 21 0.54 4.46 -7.87
CA LYS A 21 -0.22 5.66 -7.52
C LYS A 21 -1.69 5.43 -7.77
N TYR A 22 -2.50 5.70 -6.75
CA TYR A 22 -3.95 5.70 -6.88
C TYR A 22 -4.38 6.94 -7.67
N LYS A 23 -5.40 6.78 -8.50
CA LYS A 23 -5.99 7.85 -9.29
C LYS A 23 -7.46 7.97 -8.94
N ASP A 24 -7.92 9.20 -8.72
CA ASP A 24 -9.33 9.46 -8.44
C ASP A 24 -10.23 8.88 -9.53
N GLY A 25 -11.36 8.32 -9.11
CA GLY A 25 -12.32 7.64 -10.00
C GLY A 25 -11.96 6.18 -10.36
N HIS A 26 -10.79 5.67 -9.97
CA HIS A 26 -10.46 4.24 -10.10
C HIS A 26 -10.93 3.46 -8.85
N SER A 27 -11.09 2.15 -8.97
CA SER A 27 -11.52 1.29 -7.85
C SER A 27 -10.46 1.24 -6.75
N ALA A 28 -10.84 1.57 -5.52
CA ALA A 28 -9.95 1.42 -4.36
C ALA A 28 -9.57 -0.05 -4.13
N SER A 29 -10.50 -0.96 -4.39
CA SER A 29 -10.29 -2.41 -4.22
C SER A 29 -9.28 -2.97 -5.23
N GLU A 30 -9.29 -2.48 -6.47
CA GLU A 30 -8.31 -2.90 -7.49
C GLU A 30 -6.91 -2.40 -7.11
N HIS A 31 -6.77 -1.12 -6.75
CA HIS A 31 -5.50 -0.56 -6.29
C HIS A 31 -4.91 -1.28 -5.07
N LEU A 32 -5.76 -1.63 -4.10
CA LEU A 32 -5.34 -2.42 -2.94
C LEU A 32 -4.87 -3.82 -3.35
N SER A 33 -5.56 -4.45 -4.30
CA SER A 33 -5.20 -5.80 -4.79
C SER A 33 -3.85 -5.78 -5.51
N ASP A 34 -3.62 -4.79 -6.37
CA ASP A 34 -2.35 -4.59 -7.09
C ASP A 34 -1.18 -4.40 -6.10
N PHE A 35 -1.38 -3.59 -5.06
CA PHE A 35 -0.39 -3.38 -4.01
C PHE A 35 -0.07 -4.69 -3.26
N GLN A 36 -1.11 -5.41 -2.82
CA GLN A 36 -0.94 -6.68 -2.09
C GLN A 36 -0.24 -7.74 -2.93
N GLU A 37 -0.51 -7.81 -4.24
CA GLU A 37 0.17 -8.73 -5.13
C GLU A 37 1.68 -8.49 -5.15
N LEU A 38 2.12 -7.23 -5.27
CA LEU A 38 3.53 -6.85 -5.25
C LEU A 38 4.22 -7.22 -3.93
N VAL A 39 3.55 -6.96 -2.80
CA VAL A 39 4.06 -7.33 -1.47
C VAL A 39 4.17 -8.84 -1.29
N ASN A 40 3.18 -9.61 -1.79
CA ASN A 40 3.20 -11.07 -1.73
C ASN A 40 4.34 -11.67 -2.58
N GLN A 41 4.64 -11.06 -3.74
CA GLN A 41 5.78 -11.45 -4.56
C GLN A 41 7.11 -11.22 -3.82
N LEU A 42 7.28 -10.07 -3.16
CA LEU A 42 8.46 -9.79 -2.32
C LEU A 42 8.60 -10.80 -1.17
N THR A 43 7.49 -11.13 -0.52
CA THR A 43 7.45 -12.12 0.57
C THR A 43 7.89 -13.51 0.09
N THR A 44 7.44 -13.93 -1.10
CA THR A 44 7.86 -15.19 -1.74
C THR A 44 9.37 -15.21 -2.03
N MET A 45 9.98 -14.04 -2.29
CA MET A 45 11.42 -13.87 -2.45
C MET A 45 12.18 -13.72 -1.12
N LYS A 46 11.53 -14.04 0.01
CA LYS A 46 12.07 -13.91 1.38
C LYS A 46 12.45 -12.47 1.74
N LEU A 47 11.72 -11.49 1.21
CA LEU A 47 11.80 -10.09 1.61
C LEU A 47 10.42 -9.63 2.08
N ALA A 48 10.05 -10.01 3.31
CA ALA A 48 8.81 -9.54 3.92
C ALA A 48 8.99 -8.09 4.40
N LEU A 49 8.02 -7.23 4.05
CA LEU A 49 7.95 -5.87 4.58
C LEU A 49 7.17 -5.90 5.89
N ASP A 50 7.61 -5.12 6.87
CA ASP A 50 6.83 -4.93 8.11
C ASP A 50 5.45 -4.34 7.79
N ASP A 51 4.41 -4.73 8.55
CA ASP A 51 3.04 -4.28 8.35
C ASP A 51 2.92 -2.74 8.36
N GLU A 52 3.67 -2.07 9.23
CA GLU A 52 3.71 -0.60 9.31
C GLU A 52 4.33 0.00 8.05
N VAL A 53 5.40 -0.60 7.54
CA VAL A 53 6.05 -0.15 6.29
C VAL A 53 5.11 -0.35 5.09
N GLN A 54 4.39 -1.48 5.03
CA GLN A 54 3.39 -1.72 3.99
C GLN A 54 2.28 -0.66 4.04
N ALA A 55 1.77 -0.36 5.23
CA ALA A 55 0.77 0.66 5.46
C ALA A 55 1.22 2.06 5.00
N LEU A 56 2.43 2.48 5.38
CA LEU A 56 2.98 3.78 5.01
C LEU A 56 3.22 3.89 3.50
N LEU A 57 3.74 2.84 2.86
CA LEU A 57 3.91 2.80 1.40
C LEU A 57 2.56 2.92 0.69
N PHE A 58 1.53 2.23 1.18
CA PHE A 58 0.18 2.32 0.64
C PHE A 58 -0.39 3.74 0.78
N LEU A 59 -0.30 4.36 1.95
CA LEU A 59 -0.76 5.74 2.15
C LEU A 59 -0.04 6.73 1.23
N SER A 60 1.26 6.55 1.00
CA SER A 60 2.05 7.38 0.08
C SER A 60 1.66 7.26 -1.41
N SER A 61 0.85 6.25 -1.75
CA SER A 61 0.33 6.05 -3.10
C SER A 61 -0.93 6.86 -3.38
N LEU A 62 -1.62 7.34 -2.33
CA LEU A 62 -2.86 8.09 -2.47
C LEU A 62 -2.58 9.51 -2.96
N PRO A 63 -3.46 10.09 -3.80
CA PRO A 63 -3.33 11.48 -4.25
C PRO A 63 -3.77 12.45 -3.15
N ASP A 64 -3.38 13.72 -3.28
CA ASP A 64 -3.63 14.78 -2.29
C ASP A 64 -5.12 14.94 -1.94
N SER A 65 -6.03 14.59 -2.86
CA SER A 65 -7.48 14.59 -2.59
C SER A 65 -7.87 13.66 -1.42
N TRP A 66 -7.01 12.71 -1.02
CA TRP A 66 -7.19 11.78 0.10
C TRP A 66 -6.47 12.20 1.39
N GLU A 67 -5.84 13.38 1.43
CA GLU A 67 -5.06 13.86 2.59
C GLU A 67 -5.86 13.82 3.90
N THR A 68 -7.14 14.21 3.90
CA THR A 68 -8.00 14.16 5.09
C THR A 68 -8.17 12.74 5.63
N LEU A 69 -8.31 11.74 4.75
CA LEU A 69 -8.37 10.34 5.17
C LEU A 69 -7.03 9.93 5.77
N VAL A 70 -5.91 10.25 5.09
CA VAL A 70 -4.56 9.94 5.57
C VAL A 70 -4.35 10.51 6.98
N ALA A 71 -4.66 11.79 7.20
CA ALA A 71 -4.53 12.45 8.49
C ALA A 71 -5.41 11.80 9.58
N SER A 72 -6.66 11.47 9.25
CA SER A 72 -7.57 10.78 10.16
C SER A 72 -7.02 9.42 10.59
N LEU A 73 -6.54 8.63 9.62
CA LEU A 73 -6.00 7.30 9.88
C LEU A 73 -4.70 7.37 10.70
N SER A 74 -3.80 8.30 10.38
CA SER A 74 -2.58 8.54 11.15
C SER A 74 -2.87 8.94 12.59
N ASN A 75 -3.87 9.79 12.83
CA ASN A 75 -4.25 10.22 14.18
C ASN A 75 -5.00 9.14 14.96
N SER A 76 -5.78 8.29 14.27
CA SER A 76 -6.53 7.19 14.89
C SER A 76 -5.65 6.02 15.35
N ALA A 77 -4.41 5.96 14.85
CA ALA A 77 -3.43 4.93 15.18
C ALA A 77 -2.84 5.04 16.61
N ALA A 78 -3.58 5.64 17.54
CA ALA A 78 -3.14 6.00 18.89
C ALA A 78 -2.59 4.83 19.73
N ASN A 79 -2.88 3.57 19.36
CA ASN A 79 -2.49 2.37 20.10
C ASN A 79 -1.58 1.40 19.30
N GLY A 80 -0.97 1.86 18.21
CA GLY A 80 0.27 1.23 17.73
C GLY A 80 0.14 -0.08 16.96
N LYS A 81 -0.70 -0.13 15.92
CA LYS A 81 -0.30 -0.79 14.66
C LYS A 81 -1.21 -0.36 13.51
N LEU A 82 -0.63 0.30 12.52
CA LEU A 82 -1.27 0.48 11.23
C LEU A 82 -1.35 -0.89 10.54
N THR A 83 -2.56 -1.44 10.40
CA THR A 83 -2.76 -2.76 9.75
C THR A 83 -3.51 -2.61 8.44
N MET A 84 -3.16 -3.46 7.46
CA MET A 84 -3.76 -3.41 6.12
C MET A 84 -5.29 -3.59 6.13
N GLY A 85 -5.82 -4.36 7.09
CA GLY A 85 -7.28 -4.53 7.26
C GLY A 85 -7.99 -3.23 7.60
N PHE A 86 -7.43 -2.45 8.53
CA PHE A 86 -7.97 -1.14 8.90
C PHE A 86 -7.99 -0.14 7.73
N PHE A 87 -6.95 -0.15 6.88
CA PHE A 87 -6.90 0.68 5.68
C PHE A 87 -7.93 0.31 4.64
N LYS A 88 -8.12 -1.00 4.41
CA LYS A 88 -9.07 -1.50 3.43
C LYS A 88 -10.47 -0.97 3.69
N ASP A 89 -10.97 -1.14 4.91
CA ASP A 89 -12.33 -0.74 5.25
C ASP A 89 -12.50 0.79 5.17
N SER A 90 -11.51 1.53 5.67
CA SER A 90 -11.51 3.00 5.63
C SER A 90 -11.49 3.56 4.21
N MET A 91 -10.71 2.94 3.32
CA MET A 91 -10.59 3.36 1.93
C MET A 91 -11.86 3.08 1.13
N LEU A 92 -12.49 1.91 1.33
CA LEU A 92 -13.75 1.56 0.66
C LEU A 92 -14.89 2.47 1.12
N ASN A 93 -14.95 2.79 2.42
CA ASN A 93 -15.94 3.73 2.94
C ASN A 93 -15.74 5.15 2.38
N GLU A 94 -14.49 5.61 2.29
CA GLU A 94 -14.18 6.91 1.72
C GLU A 94 -14.45 6.98 0.21
N GLU A 95 -14.18 5.91 -0.55
CA GLU A 95 -14.56 5.82 -1.96
C GLU A 95 -16.08 5.94 -2.13
N ALA A 96 -16.86 5.23 -1.30
CA ALA A 96 -18.32 5.28 -1.32
C ALA A 96 -18.87 6.68 -0.96
N ARG A 97 -18.19 7.42 -0.07
CA ARG A 97 -18.55 8.79 0.31
C ARG A 97 -18.28 9.83 -0.79
N ARG A 98 -17.29 9.57 -1.66
CA ARG A 98 -16.88 10.47 -2.74
C ARG A 98 -17.70 10.33 -4.02
N LYS A 99 -18.37 9.18 -4.20
CA LYS A 99 -19.31 8.92 -5.28
C LYS A 99 -20.66 9.58 -5.00
#